data_AF-A0A699Y8T1-F1
#
_entry.id   AF-A0A699Y8T1-F1
#
_cell.length_a   1.000
_cell.length_b   1.000
_cell.length_c   1.000
_cell.angle_alpha   90.00
_cell.angle_beta   90.00
_cell.angle_gamma   90.00
#
_symmetry.space_group_name_H-M   'P 1'
#
loop_
_entity.id
_entity.type
_entity.pdbx_description
1 polymer ?
#
loop_
_entity_poly.entity_id
_entity_poly.type
_entity_poly.pdbx_seq_one_letter_code
_entity_poly.pdbx_strand_id
1 'polypeptide(L)'
;MAVVLVDGKNFQAALGDFEAALQLTPEGELAAQARLLAGRALALEGLADWDAALRDYEQALQLAQQAGESPDPYVINSRGNCYNSLGRWQVSGGQ
;
A
#
# COMPACT_ATOMS: atom_id res chain seq x y z
N MET A 1 18.77 -24.42 2.95
CA MET A 1 18.23 -23.18 3.55
C MET A 1 17.28 -22.53 2.53
N ALA A 2 16.00 -22.90 2.56
CA ALA A 2 14.96 -22.25 1.76
C ALA A 2 14.22 -21.26 2.67
N VAL A 3 14.93 -20.22 3.09
CA VAL A 3 14.37 -19.17 3.96
C VAL A 3 13.75 -18.11 3.06
N VAL A 4 12.41 -18.02 3.09
CA VAL A 4 11.64 -16.76 2.94
C VAL A 4 11.82 -15.96 1.63
N LEU A 5 12.29 -16.54 0.53
CA LEU A 5 12.27 -15.87 -0.78
C LEU A 5 10.87 -15.83 -1.43
N VAL A 6 9.94 -16.66 -0.94
CA VAL A 6 8.62 -16.83 -1.57
C VAL A 6 7.71 -15.63 -1.31
N ASP A 7 7.69 -15.09 -0.09
CA ASP A 7 6.85 -13.95 0.26
C ASP A 7 7.27 -12.68 -0.50
N GLY A 8 8.56 -12.32 -0.47
CA GLY A 8 9.08 -11.14 -1.17
C GLY A 8 8.91 -11.21 -2.69
N LYS A 9 9.08 -12.40 -3.29
CA LYS A 9 8.85 -12.59 -4.73
C LYS A 9 7.38 -12.42 -5.11
N ASN A 10 6.47 -12.89 -4.27
CA ASN A 10 5.04 -12.73 -4.52
C ASN A 10 4.61 -11.26 -4.39
N PHE A 11 5.12 -10.53 -3.39
CA PHE A 11 4.83 -9.10 -3.28
C PHE A 11 5.38 -8.31 -4.47
N GLN A 12 6.59 -8.60 -4.93
CA GLN A 12 7.17 -7.88 -6.06
C GLN A 12 6.42 -8.16 -7.38
N ALA A 13 5.94 -9.39 -7.59
CA ALA A 13 5.05 -9.71 -8.70
C ALA A 13 3.71 -8.96 -8.58
N ALA A 14 3.11 -8.95 -7.37
CA ALA A 14 1.85 -8.26 -7.11
C ALA A 14 1.95 -6.75 -7.37
N LEU A 15 3.09 -6.11 -7.08
CA LEU A 15 3.30 -4.70 -7.42
C LEU A 15 3.15 -4.43 -8.92
N GLY A 16 3.71 -5.29 -9.76
CA GLY A 16 3.56 -5.20 -11.22
C GLY A 16 2.12 -5.36 -11.67
N ASP A 17 1.40 -6.33 -11.10
CA ASP A 17 -0.01 -6.55 -11.39
C ASP A 17 -0.88 -5.34 -10.98
N PHE A 18 -0.64 -4.76 -9.80
CA PHE A 18 -1.37 -3.57 -9.34
C PHE A 18 -1.04 -2.33 -10.16
N GLU A 19 0.21 -2.13 -10.57
CA GLU A 19 0.59 -1.01 -11.43
C GLU A 19 -0.08 -1.10 -12.81
N ALA A 20 -0.06 -2.29 -13.43
CA ALA A 20 -0.77 -2.54 -14.68
C ALA A 20 -2.28 -2.33 -14.52
N ALA A 21 -2.88 -2.84 -13.45
CA ALA A 21 -4.31 -2.66 -13.18
C ALA A 21 -4.68 -1.17 -12.98
N LEU A 22 -3.84 -0.39 -12.30
CA LEU A 22 -4.05 1.05 -12.13
C LEU A 22 -4.00 1.79 -13.48
N GLN A 23 -3.08 1.42 -14.38
CA GLN A 23 -2.99 2.00 -15.73
C GLN A 23 -4.20 1.67 -16.61
N LEU A 24 -4.80 0.48 -16.41
CA LEU A 24 -5.98 0.04 -17.14
C LEU A 24 -7.29 0.57 -16.55
N THR A 25 -7.27 1.02 -15.29
CA THR A 25 -8.45 1.53 -14.61
C THR A 25 -8.72 2.97 -15.06
N PRO A 26 -9.92 3.29 -15.58
CA PRO A 26 -10.25 4.65 -15.96
C PRO A 26 -10.16 5.62 -14.78
N GLU A 27 -9.69 6.85 -15.04
CA GLU A 27 -9.54 7.89 -14.00
C GLU A 27 -10.87 8.23 -13.27
N GLY A 28 -12.02 7.97 -13.90
CA GLY A 28 -13.35 8.14 -13.28
C GLY A 28 -13.75 7.05 -12.29
N GLU A 29 -13.10 5.88 -12.31
CA GLU A 29 -13.42 4.74 -11.43
C GLU A 29 -12.69 4.86 -10.08
N LEU A 30 -12.99 5.93 -9.33
CA LEU A 30 -12.28 6.31 -8.11
C LEU A 30 -12.28 5.19 -7.05
N ALA A 31 -13.39 4.49 -6.88
CA ALA A 31 -13.49 3.37 -5.92
C ALA A 31 -12.63 2.17 -6.34
N ALA A 32 -12.51 1.89 -7.64
CA ALA A 32 -11.64 0.83 -8.13
C ALA A 32 -10.16 1.19 -7.95
N GLN A 33 -9.79 2.42 -8.30
CA GLN A 33 -8.43 2.93 -8.07
C GLN A 33 -8.05 2.91 -6.59
N ALA A 34 -8.97 3.30 -5.69
CA ALA A 34 -8.75 3.24 -4.25
C ALA A 34 -8.40 1.82 -3.77
N ARG A 35 -9.16 0.81 -4.23
CA ARG A 35 -8.91 -0.60 -3.85
C ARG A 35 -7.59 -1.12 -4.41
N LEU A 36 -7.24 -0.74 -5.65
CA LEU A 36 -5.97 -1.13 -6.26
C LEU A 36 -4.77 -0.49 -5.54
N LEU A 37 -4.87 0.78 -5.18
CA LEU A 37 -3.84 1.46 -4.37
C LEU A 37 -3.69 0.81 -2.99
N ALA A 38 -4.79 0.47 -2.32
CA ALA A 38 -4.73 -0.25 -1.05
C ALA A 38 -4.06 -1.63 -1.18
N GLY A 39 -4.32 -2.35 -2.27
CA GLY A 39 -3.65 -3.63 -2.57
C GLY A 39 -2.15 -3.46 -2.83
N ARG A 40 -1.77 -2.43 -3.61
CA ARG A 40 -0.35 -2.10 -3.87
C ARG A 40 0.37 -1.70 -2.59
N ALA A 41 -0.26 -0.87 -1.78
CA ALA A 41 0.26 -0.46 -0.47
C ALA A 41 0.54 -1.66 0.44
N LEU A 42 -0.34 -2.66 0.46
CA LEU A 42 -0.14 -3.88 1.23
C LEU A 42 1.07 -4.69 0.74
N ALA A 43 1.27 -4.79 -0.58
CA ALA A 43 2.45 -5.45 -1.12
C ALA A 43 3.74 -4.69 -0.76
N LEU A 44 3.71 -3.35 -0.80
CA LEU A 44 4.82 -2.49 -0.35
C LEU A 44 5.10 -2.65 1.15
N GLU A 45 4.05 -2.73 1.97
CA GLU A 45 4.12 -3.03 3.40
C GLU A 45 4.82 -4.37 3.66
N GLY A 46 4.45 -5.41 2.92
CA GLY A 46 5.08 -6.74 2.99
C GLY A 46 6.56 -6.75 2.57
N LEU A 47 6.98 -5.78 1.75
CA LEU A 47 8.38 -5.56 1.36
C LEU A 47 9.12 -4.59 2.29
N ALA A 48 8.47 -4.12 3.36
CA ALA A 48 8.99 -3.12 4.28
C ALA A 48 9.30 -1.76 3.62
N ASP A 49 8.66 -1.45 2.49
CA ASP A 49 8.76 -0.17 1.80
C ASP A 49 7.71 0.81 2.35
N TRP A 50 7.83 1.12 3.64
CA TRP A 50 6.78 1.78 4.43
C TRP A 50 6.42 3.19 3.96
N ASP A 51 7.37 3.92 3.37
CA ASP A 51 7.15 5.28 2.84
C ASP A 51 6.24 5.23 1.60
N ALA A 52 6.53 4.29 0.69
CA ALA A 52 5.71 4.08 -0.50
C ALA A 52 4.32 3.52 -0.14
N ALA A 53 4.27 2.54 0.78
CA ALA A 53 3.02 1.97 1.28
C ALA A 53 2.12 3.05 1.92
N LEU A 54 2.71 3.94 2.73
CA LEU A 54 1.99 5.04 3.36
C LEU A 54 1.32 5.96 2.33
N ARG A 55 2.07 6.40 1.32
CA ARG A 55 1.54 7.26 0.24
C ARG A 55 0.36 6.62 -0.47
N ASP A 56 0.47 5.33 -0.80
CA ASP A 56 -0.61 4.61 -1.48
C ASP A 56 -1.84 4.43 -0.58
N TYR A 57 -1.66 4.11 0.71
CA TYR A 57 -2.79 4.04 1.65
C TYR A 57 -3.48 5.39 1.84
N GLU A 58 -2.73 6.50 1.89
CA GLU A 58 -3.31 7.84 1.99
C GLU A 58 -4.11 8.21 0.74
N GLN A 59 -3.55 7.94 -0.45
CA GLN A 59 -4.24 8.21 -1.71
C GLN A 59 -5.47 7.31 -1.88
N ALA A 60 -5.40 6.04 -1.46
CA ALA A 60 -6.54 5.12 -1.45
C ALA A 60 -7.71 5.68 -0.62
N LEU A 61 -7.44 6.15 0.61
CA LEU A 61 -8.46 6.74 1.48
C LEU A 61 -9.06 8.01 0.86
N GLN A 62 -8.21 8.86 0.26
CA GLN A 62 -8.66 10.08 -0.39
C GLN A 62 -9.57 9.78 -1.59
N LEU A 63 -9.24 8.79 -2.43
CA LEU A 63 -10.06 8.39 -3.57
C LEU A 63 -11.37 7.72 -3.12
N ALA A 64 -11.33 6.86 -2.10
CA ALA A 64 -12.52 6.26 -1.52
C ALA A 64 -13.50 7.33 -1.01
N GLN A 65 -12.99 8.35 -0.31
CA GLN A 65 -13.79 9.46 0.15
C GLN A 65 -14.41 10.27 -1.00
N GLN A 66 -13.65 10.53 -2.07
CA GLN A 66 -14.17 11.21 -3.26
C GLN A 66 -15.23 10.39 -4.00
N ALA A 67 -15.11 9.06 -3.97
CA ALA A 67 -16.10 8.13 -4.50
C ALA A 67 -17.37 8.04 -3.63
N GLY A 68 -17.40 8.68 -2.45
CA GLY A 68 -18.49 8.57 -1.50
C GLY A 68 -18.51 7.27 -0.70
N GLU A 69 -17.42 6.50 -0.74
CA GLU A 69 -17.27 5.27 0.05
C GLU A 69 -16.82 5.61 1.48
N SER A 70 -17.23 4.77 2.42
CA SER A 70 -16.69 4.83 3.78
C SER A 70 -15.25 4.29 3.77
N PRO A 71 -14.32 4.91 4.52
CA PRO A 71 -12.94 4.46 4.54
C PRO A 71 -12.84 3.06 5.14
N ASP A 72 -12.12 2.18 4.45
CA ASP A 72 -11.92 0.80 4.88
C ASP A 72 -11.10 0.76 6.19
N PRO A 73 -11.63 0.17 7.29
CA PRO A 73 -10.90 0.03 8.54
C PRO A 73 -9.55 -0.66 8.39
N TYR A 74 -9.41 -1.58 7.43
CA TYR A 74 -8.16 -2.26 7.13
C TYR A 74 -7.09 -1.27 6.66
N VAL A 75 -7.43 -0.39 5.72
CA VAL A 75 -6.53 0.62 5.16
C VAL A 75 -6.09 1.60 6.25
N ILE A 76 -7.01 2.00 7.14
CA ILE A 76 -6.69 2.88 8.28
C ILE A 76 -5.69 2.21 9.21
N ASN A 77 -5.90 0.93 9.54
CA ASN A 77 -5.02 0.16 10.42
C ASN A 77 -3.61 0.00 9.80
N SER A 78 -3.54 -0.41 8.54
CA SER A 78 -2.27 -0.60 7.83
C SER A 78 -1.50 0.71 7.65
N ARG A 79 -2.19 1.83 7.44
CA ARG A 79 -1.56 3.16 7.48
C ARG A 79 -0.93 3.45 8.86
N GLY A 80 -1.61 3.09 9.94
CA GLY A 80 -1.09 3.17 11.30
C GLY A 80 0.18 2.33 11.51
N ASN A 81 0.21 1.12 10.95
CA ASN A 81 1.41 0.27 10.94
C ASN A 81 2.58 0.95 10.24
N CYS A 82 2.32 1.57 9.07
CA CYS A 82 3.34 2.29 8.31
C CYS A 82 3.92 3.46 9.13
N TYR A 83 3.08 4.28 9.78
CA TYR A 83 3.58 5.35 10.66
C TYR A 83 4.43 4.83 11.82
N ASN A 84 4.01 3.75 12.48
CA ASN A 84 4.79 3.15 13.56
C ASN A 84 6.13 2.59 13.05
N SER A 85 6.16 1.96 11.88
CA SER A 85 7.40 1.49 11.25
C SER A 85 8.31 2.66 10.87
N LEU A 86 7.80 3.70 10.20
CA LEU A 86 8.59 4.88 9.83
C LEU A 86 9.12 5.65 11.06
N GLY A 87 8.34 5.72 12.14
CA GLY A 87 8.81 6.24 13.42
C GLY A 87 9.95 5.39 14.02
N ARG A 88 9.89 4.06 13.89
CA ARG A 88 11.01 3.17 14.29
C ARG A 88 12.23 3.32 13.38
N TRP A 89 12.04 3.58 12.09
CA TRP A 89 13.13 3.87 11.14
C TRP A 89 13.82 5.20 11.46
N GLN A 90 13.05 6.24 11.78
CA GLN A 90 13.61 7.53 12.21
C GLN A 90 14.45 7.41 13.49
N VAL A 91 14.07 6.52 14.42
CA VAL A 91 14.86 6.25 15.64
C VAL A 91 16.10 5.39 15.36
N SER A 92 16.12 4.64 14.24
CA SER A 92 17.22 3.71 13.91
C SER A 92 18.26 4.30 12.93
N GLY A 93 18.01 5.47 12.35
CA GLY A 93 18.89 6.13 11.35
C GLY A 93 19.92 7.12 11.91
N GLY A 94 20.01 7.27 13.23
CA GLY A 94 20.99 8.15 13.87
C GLY A 94 22.10 7.36 14.55
N GLN A 95 23.21 7.16 13.83
CA GLN A 95 24.55 6.93 14.41
C GLN A 95 25.49 8.02 13.91
#